data_AF-A0A8J3L8B1-F1
#
_entry.id   AF-A0A8J3L8B1-F1
#
_cell.length_a   1.000
_cell.length_b   1.000
_cell.length_c   1.000
_cell.angle_alpha   90.00
_cell.angle_beta   90.00
_cell.angle_gamma   90.00
#
_symmetry.space_group_name_H-M   'P 1'
#
loop_
_entity.id
_entity.type
_entity.pdbx_description
1 polymer ?
#
loop_
_entity_poly.entity_id
_entity_poly.type
_entity_poly.pdbx_seq_one_letter_code
_entity_poly.pdbx_strand_id
1 'polypeptide(L)'
;MSVDLHDFTEAACAELGVPRADVDVTMVLDLAREVAHHAVRPGAPVGAYLLGLAVGRGGDPQELAARLTALAHRLAVPDPD
;
A
#
# COMPACT_ATOMS: atom_id res chain seq x y z
N MET A 1 -4.72 16.43 21.45
CA MET A 1 -5.53 15.57 20.57
C MET A 1 -4.59 14.60 19.90
N SER A 2 -4.91 13.30 19.89
CA SER A 2 -4.19 12.35 19.03
C SER A 2 -4.72 12.53 17.63
N VAL A 3 -3.83 12.75 16.66
CA VAL A 3 -4.18 12.74 15.23
C VAL A 3 -4.44 11.28 14.85
N ASP A 4 -5.58 11.00 14.21
CA ASP A 4 -5.84 9.66 13.66
C ASP A 4 -5.44 9.57 12.18
N LEU A 5 -5.61 8.38 11.59
CA LEU A 5 -5.21 8.17 10.20
C LEU A 5 -6.04 9.00 9.21
N HIS A 6 -7.31 9.26 9.51
CA HIS A 6 -8.18 10.06 8.66
C HIS A 6 -7.69 11.51 8.65
N ASP A 7 -7.51 12.11 9.83
CA ASP A 7 -6.97 13.46 10.01
C ASP A 7 -5.61 13.63 9.32
N PHE A 8 -4.71 12.66 9.51
CA PHE A 8 -3.41 12.67 8.86
C PHE A 8 -3.52 12.60 7.33
N THR A 9 -4.37 11.72 6.81
CA THR A 9 -4.54 11.56 5.36
C THR A 9 -5.11 12.83 4.72
N GLU A 10 -6.09 13.47 5.36
CA GLU A 10 -6.63 14.75 4.87
C GLU A 10 -5.56 15.85 4.85
N ALA A 11 -4.82 16.02 5.95
CA ALA A 11 -3.75 17.01 6.03
C ALA A 11 -2.63 16.75 5.01
N ALA A 12 -2.22 15.50 4.84
CA ALA A 12 -1.20 15.11 3.87
C ALA A 12 -1.66 15.33 2.41
N CYS A 13 -2.92 15.03 2.10
CA CYS A 13 -3.50 15.32 0.78
C CYS A 13 -3.48 16.82 0.48
N ALA A 14 -3.87 17.64 1.45
CA ALA A 14 -3.86 19.10 1.32
C ALA A 14 -2.44 19.66 1.13
N GLU A 15 -1.47 19.19 1.92
CA GLU A 15 -0.07 19.60 1.84
C GLU A 15 0.58 19.23 0.49
N LEU A 16 0.27 18.04 -0.03
CA LEU A 16 0.88 17.51 -1.25
C LEU A 16 0.10 17.85 -2.53
N GLY A 17 -1.05 18.51 -2.41
CA GLY A 17 -1.92 18.83 -3.55
C GLY A 17 -2.56 17.60 -4.21
N VAL A 18 -2.79 16.53 -3.44
CA VAL A 18 -3.42 15.30 -3.92
C VAL A 18 -4.93 15.36 -3.64
N PRO A 19 -5.82 15.12 -4.63
CA PRO A 19 -7.24 15.04 -4.37
C PRO A 19 -7.55 13.87 -3.42
N ARG A 20 -8.26 14.15 -2.32
CA ARG A 20 -8.60 13.11 -1.33
C ARG A 20 -9.38 11.95 -1.96
N ALA A 21 -10.19 12.21 -2.98
CA ALA A 21 -10.97 11.20 -3.70
C ALA A 21 -10.11 10.16 -4.44
N ASP A 22 -8.84 10.49 -4.73
CA ASP A 22 -7.92 9.61 -5.46
C ASP A 22 -7.17 8.65 -4.51
N VAL A 23 -7.33 8.82 -3.19
CA VAL A 23 -6.62 8.02 -2.17
C VAL A 23 -7.52 6.94 -1.59
N ASP A 24 -7.34 5.71 -2.07
CA ASP A 24 -7.92 4.50 -1.47
C ASP A 24 -7.04 4.02 -0.31
N VAL A 25 -7.32 4.53 0.89
CA VAL A 25 -6.57 4.19 2.11
C VAL A 25 -6.69 2.70 2.43
N THR A 26 -7.88 2.12 2.26
CA THR A 26 -8.14 0.72 2.59
C THR A 26 -7.30 -0.21 1.72
N MET A 27 -7.29 0.02 0.40
CA MET A 27 -6.49 -0.78 -0.53
C MET A 27 -4.98 -0.70 -0.22
N VAL A 28 -4.47 0.48 0.12
CA VAL A 28 -3.04 0.63 0.48
C VAL A 28 -2.71 -0.12 1.77
N LEU A 29 -3.56 -0.04 2.79
CA LEU A 29 -3.35 -0.74 4.07
C LEU A 29 -3.50 -2.26 3.92
N ASP A 30 -4.43 -2.71 3.10
CA ASP A 30 -4.62 -4.13 2.81
C ASP A 30 -3.41 -4.70 2.07
N LEU A 31 -2.91 -4.01 1.04
CA LEU A 31 -1.66 -4.40 0.38
C LEU A 31 -0.49 -4.45 1.38
N ALA A 32 -0.34 -3.42 2.22
CA ALA A 32 0.73 -3.38 3.21
C ALA A 32 0.64 -4.57 4.18
N ARG A 33 -0.57 -4.93 4.62
CA ARG A 33 -0.83 -6.11 5.46
C ARG A 33 -0.36 -7.40 4.78
N GLU A 34 -0.80 -7.63 3.53
CA GLU A 34 -0.46 -8.84 2.79
C GLU A 34 1.06 -8.97 2.57
N VAL A 35 1.73 -7.86 2.23
CA VAL A 35 3.19 -7.85 2.04
C VAL A 35 3.93 -8.13 3.35
N ALA A 36 3.50 -7.54 4.48
CA ALA A 36 4.14 -7.76 5.77
C ALA A 36 3.95 -9.20 6.30
N HIS A 37 2.79 -9.80 6.02
CA HIS A 37 2.47 -11.15 6.49
C HIS A 37 3.07 -12.25 5.61
N HIS A 38 3.13 -12.05 4.30
CA HIS A 38 3.46 -13.11 3.36
C HIS A 38 4.81 -12.95 2.66
N ALA A 39 5.32 -11.75 2.46
CA ALA A 39 6.62 -11.56 1.79
C ALA A 39 7.76 -11.40 2.79
N VAL A 40 7.91 -10.20 3.35
CA VAL A 40 8.95 -9.85 4.32
C VAL A 40 8.40 -8.75 5.23
N ARG A 41 8.65 -8.80 6.55
CA ARG A 41 8.10 -7.82 7.50
C ARG A 41 8.43 -6.34 7.16
N PRO A 42 9.67 -5.99 6.76
CA PRO A 42 9.99 -4.64 6.27
C PRO A 42 9.31 -4.26 4.93
N GLY A 43 8.63 -5.18 4.26
CA GLY A 43 8.14 -5.01 2.90
C GLY A 43 6.91 -4.12 2.80
N ALA A 44 6.10 -3.96 3.85
CA ALA A 44 4.89 -3.12 3.84
C ALA A 44 5.13 -1.69 3.30
N PRO A 45 6.03 -0.88 3.89
CA PRO A 45 6.28 0.49 3.39
C PRO A 45 6.87 0.51 1.97
N VAL A 46 7.73 -0.46 1.64
CA VAL A 46 8.34 -0.55 0.31
C VAL A 46 7.28 -0.89 -0.74
N GLY A 47 6.37 -1.82 -0.45
CA GLY A 47 5.27 -2.22 -1.32
C GLY A 47 4.30 -1.07 -1.60
N ALA A 48 3.91 -0.32 -0.57
CA ALA A 48 3.07 0.87 -0.73
C ALA A 48 3.73 1.95 -1.58
N TYR A 49 5.03 2.20 -1.37
CA TYR A 49 5.80 3.17 -2.17
C TYR A 49 5.91 2.74 -3.64
N LEU A 50 6.19 1.45 -3.91
CA LEU A 50 6.25 0.91 -5.26
C LEU A 50 4.91 0.97 -5.98
N LEU A 51 3.80 0.68 -5.28
CA LEU A 51 2.45 0.86 -5.82
C LEU A 51 2.26 2.31 -6.28
N GLY A 52 2.56 3.28 -5.41
CA GLY A 52 2.45 4.70 -5.74
C GLY A 52 3.29 5.11 -6.95
N LEU A 53 4.53 4.64 -7.05
CA LEU A 53 5.40 4.91 -8.20
C LEU A 53 4.90 4.31 -9.52
N ALA A 54 4.22 3.16 -9.47
CA ALA A 54 3.66 2.50 -10.64
C ALA A 54 2.34 3.15 -11.08
N VAL A 55 1.49 3.55 -10.13
CA VAL A 55 0.29 4.36 -10.40
C VAL A 55 0.66 5.70 -11.02
N GLY A 56 1.68 6.40 -10.48
CA GLY A 56 2.21 7.64 -11.06
C GLY A 56 2.82 7.47 -12.46
N ARG A 57 3.06 6.24 -12.91
CA ARG A 57 3.47 5.89 -14.28
C ARG A 57 2.30 5.49 -15.19
N GLY A 58 1.06 5.67 -14.73
CA GLY A 58 -0.16 5.43 -15.51
C GLY A 58 -0.75 4.03 -15.36
N GLY A 59 -0.30 3.23 -14.38
CA GLY A 59 -0.91 1.93 -14.11
C GLY A 59 -2.20 2.04 -13.28
N ASP A 60 -3.11 1.09 -13.48
CA ASP A 60 -4.34 1.01 -12.71
C ASP A 60 -4.05 0.61 -11.24
N PRO A 61 -4.51 1.38 -10.23
CA PRO A 61 -4.20 1.10 -8.84
C PRO A 61 -4.68 -0.28 -8.37
N GLN A 62 -5.87 -0.72 -8.78
CA GLN A 62 -6.46 -1.99 -8.31
C GLN A 62 -5.74 -3.18 -8.94
N GLU A 63 -5.44 -3.12 -10.23
CA GLU A 63 -4.66 -4.16 -10.92
C GLU A 63 -3.25 -4.28 -10.33
N LEU A 64 -2.58 -3.14 -10.11
CA LEU A 64 -1.23 -3.12 -9.54
C LEU A 64 -1.20 -3.66 -8.10
N ALA A 65 -2.16 -3.27 -7.26
CA ALA A 65 -2.29 -3.79 -5.91
C ALA A 65 -2.52 -5.32 -5.93
N ALA A 66 -3.43 -5.82 -6.76
CA ALA A 66 -3.69 -7.25 -6.91
C ALA A 66 -2.43 -8.03 -7.34
N ARG A 67 -1.64 -7.47 -8.26
CA ARG A 67 -0.38 -8.08 -8.72
C ARG A 67 0.68 -8.13 -7.62
N LEU A 68 0.82 -7.08 -6.81
CA LEU A 68 1.74 -7.04 -5.69
C LEU A 68 1.31 -7.98 -4.56
N THR A 69 0.01 -8.04 -4.24
CA THR A 69 -0.53 -9.03 -3.28
C THR A 69 -0.27 -10.45 -3.75
N ALA A 70 -0.56 -10.77 -5.02
CA ALA A 70 -0.26 -12.09 -5.57
C ALA A 70 1.23 -12.42 -5.55
N LEU A 71 2.11 -11.43 -5.76
CA LEU A 71 3.55 -11.59 -5.61
C LEU A 71 3.93 -11.90 -4.16
N ALA A 72 3.37 -11.17 -3.19
CA ALA A 72 3.65 -11.40 -1.78
C ALA A 72 3.32 -12.83 -1.35
N HIS A 73 2.16 -13.36 -1.77
CA HIS A 73 1.80 -14.76 -1.51
C HIS A 73 2.73 -15.78 -2.18
N ARG A 74 3.25 -15.49 -3.39
CA ARG A 74 4.22 -16.39 -4.05
C ARG A 74 5.59 -16.38 -3.37
N LEU A 75 5.96 -15.26 -2.76
CA LEU A 75 7.21 -15.11 -2.02
C LEU A 75 7.13 -15.67 -0.60
N ALA A 76 5.94 -16.07 -0.14
CA ALA A 76 5.77 -16.76 1.12
C ALA A 76 6.67 -17.98 1.14
N VAL A 77 7.74 -17.88 1.93
CA VAL A 77 8.57 -19.02 2.28
C VAL A 77 7.67 -19.93 3.11
N PRO A 78 7.44 -21.20 2.71
CA PRO A 78 6.73 -22.13 3.56
C PRO A 78 7.50 -22.23 4.88
N ASP A 79 6.77 -22.20 6.00
CA ASP A 79 7.36 -22.39 7.32
C ASP A 79 8.23 -23.66 7.28
N PRO A 80 9.52 -23.61 7.64
CA PRO A 80 10.26 -24.84 7.86
C PRO A 80 9.61 -25.50 9.08
N ASP A 81 9.02 -26.69 8.88
CA ASP A 81 8.63 -27.60 9.97
C ASP A 81 9.74 -27.72 11.03
#